data_AF-A0A1I1CJZ4-F1
#
_entry.id   AF-A0A1I1CJZ4-F1
#
_cell.length_a   1.000
_cell.length_b   1.000
_cell.length_c   1.000
_cell.angle_alpha   90.00
_cell.angle_beta   90.00
_cell.angle_gamma   90.00
#
_symmetry.space_group_name_H-M   'P 1'
#
loop_
_entity.id
_entity.type
_entity.pdbx_description
1 polymer ?
#
loop_
_entity_poly.entity_id
_entity_poly.type
_entity_poly.pdbx_seq_one_letter_code
_entity_poly.pdbx_strand_id
1 'polypeptide(L)'
;MVYAFITILIIAAAAHFYLGHLNDKQGEEALRRGVYCDRSANYYWIDVADDLCPPALRKAYVVTNRLINVNFAVFTLALCLIVWIA
;
A
#
# COMPACT_ATOMS: atom_id res chain seq x y z
N MET A 1 18.07 -3.46 -21.57
CA MET A 1 17.22 -4.31 -20.70
C MET A 1 17.40 -3.93 -19.22
N VAL A 2 18.63 -3.89 -18.68
CA VAL A 2 18.91 -3.49 -17.29
C VAL A 2 18.26 -2.16 -16.88
N TYR A 3 18.37 -1.11 -17.70
CA TYR A 3 17.75 0.19 -17.42
C TYR A 3 16.22 0.14 -17.30
N ALA A 4 15.54 -0.75 -18.02
CA ALA A 4 14.08 -0.88 -17.92
C ALA A 4 13.67 -1.44 -16.55
N PHE A 5 14.42 -2.40 -16.01
CA PHE A 5 14.16 -2.95 -14.68
C PHE A 5 14.45 -1.94 -13.56
N ILE A 6 15.54 -1.16 -13.69
CA ILE A 6 15.84 -0.07 -12.76
C ILE A 6 14.70 0.96 -12.75
N THR A 7 14.20 1.35 -13.93
CA THR A 7 13.05 2.27 -14.04
C THR A 7 11.80 1.68 -13.38
N ILE A 8 11.51 0.39 -13.57
CA ILE A 8 10.38 -0.28 -12.90
C ILE A 8 10.55 -0.25 -11.38
N LEU A 9 11.75 -0.51 -10.85
CA LEU A 9 12.01 -0.43 -9.41
C LEU A 9 11.77 0.97 -8.86
N ILE A 10 12.21 2.02 -9.57
CA ILE A 10 11.99 3.41 -9.15
C ILE A 10 10.49 3.74 -9.14
N ILE A 11 9.76 3.35 -10.20
CA ILE A 11 8.31 3.58 -10.29
C ILE A 11 7.56 2.81 -9.19
N ALA A 12 7.90 1.54 -8.97
CA ALA A 12 7.29 0.70 -7.95
C ALA A 12 7.59 1.24 -6.54
N ALA A 13 8.82 1.70 -6.27
CA ALA A 13 9.16 2.36 -5.02
C ALA A 13 8.31 3.63 -4.81
N ALA A 14 8.25 4.51 -5.81
CA ALA A 14 7.44 5.74 -5.74
C ALA A 14 5.95 5.44 -5.53
N ALA A 15 5.40 4.44 -6.23
CA ALA A 15 4.04 3.97 -6.05
C ALA A 15 3.81 3.42 -4.64
N HIS A 16 4.79 2.73 -4.05
CA HIS A 16 4.68 2.19 -2.69
C HIS A 16 4.59 3.29 -1.65
N PHE A 17 5.44 4.32 -1.77
CA PHE A 17 5.38 5.51 -0.91
C PHE A 17 4.06 6.26 -1.05
N TYR A 18 3.57 6.44 -2.29
CA TYR A 18 2.28 7.08 -2.53
C TYR A 18 1.11 6.30 -1.91
N LEU A 19 1.10 4.96 -2.05
CA LEU A 19 0.08 4.11 -1.45
C LEU A 19 0.16 4.09 0.08
N GLY A 20 1.36 4.15 0.65
CA GLY A 20 1.56 4.34 2.10
C GLY A 20 0.95 5.66 2.59
N HIS A 21 1.21 6.76 1.89
CA HIS A 21 0.57 8.05 2.19
C HIS A 21 -0.97 8.01 2.02
N LEU A 22 -1.44 7.27 1.01
CA LEU A 22 -2.81 6.76 0.85
C LEU A 22 -3.42 6.26 2.15
N ASN A 23 -2.76 5.24 2.65
CA ASN A 23 -3.16 4.46 3.80
C ASN A 23 -3.11 5.29 5.09
N ASP A 24 -2.13 6.18 5.26
CA ASP A 24 -2.04 7.12 6.38
C ASP A 24 -3.25 8.04 6.46
N LYS A 25 -3.63 8.68 5.34
CA LYS A 25 -4.82 9.54 5.29
C LYS A 25 -6.11 8.79 5.61
N GLN A 26 -6.20 7.54 5.16
CA GLN A 26 -7.34 6.67 5.46
C GLN A 26 -7.37 6.30 6.95
N GLY A 27 -6.21 6.02 7.55
CA GLY A 27 -6.06 5.73 8.98
C GLY A 27 -6.40 6.92 9.86
N GLU A 28 -5.97 8.13 9.50
CA GLU A 28 -6.33 9.36 10.21
C GLU A 28 -7.84 9.62 10.19
N GLU A 29 -8.50 9.39 9.05
CA GLU A 29 -9.95 9.53 8.92
C GLU A 29 -10.70 8.44 9.70
N ALA A 30 -10.18 7.21 9.74
CA ALA A 30 -10.72 6.13 10.55
C ALA A 30 -10.65 6.46 12.05
N LEU A 31 -9.48 6.92 12.52
CA LEU A 31 -9.27 7.35 13.90
C LEU A 31 -10.19 8.52 14.28
N ARG A 32 -10.37 9.51 13.40
CA ARG A 32 -11.32 10.62 13.62
C ARG A 32 -12.76 10.14 13.82
N ARG A 33 -13.13 9.02 13.19
CA ARG A 33 -14.47 8.41 13.29
C ARG A 33 -14.60 7.44 14.47
N GLY A 34 -13.52 7.20 15.21
CA GLY A 34 -13.48 6.23 16.31
C GLY A 34 -13.41 4.78 15.83
N VAL A 35 -13.09 4.53 14.55
CA VAL A 35 -12.87 3.19 14.03
C VAL A 35 -11.56 2.65 14.57
N TYR A 36 -11.57 1.42 15.07
CA TYR A 36 -10.35 0.79 15.57
C TYR A 36 -9.31 0.66 14.45
N CYS A 37 -8.08 1.09 14.73
CA CYS A 37 -6.95 1.01 13.82
C CYS A 37 -5.71 0.51 14.56
N ASP A 38 -5.03 -0.50 14.03
CA ASP A 38 -3.71 -0.89 14.48
C ASP A 38 -2.64 -0.20 13.60
N ARG A 39 -1.60 0.35 14.21
CA ARG A 39 -0.54 1.07 13.49
C ARG A 39 0.72 0.22 13.48
N SER A 40 1.01 -0.37 12.31
CA SER A 40 2.31 -0.98 12.02
C SER A 40 3.25 0.04 11.38
N ALA A 41 4.55 -0.24 11.40
CA ALA A 41 5.68 0.66 11.09
C ALA A 41 5.45 1.75 10.02
N ASN A 42 4.69 1.47 8.95
CA ASN A 42 4.31 2.45 7.92
C ASN A 42 2.87 2.29 7.40
N TYR A 43 2.01 1.55 8.09
CA TYR A 43 0.65 1.26 7.64
C TYR A 43 -0.35 1.22 8.80
N TYR A 44 -1.52 1.79 8.55
CA TYR A 44 -2.72 1.58 9.34
C TYR A 44 -3.47 0.33 8.86
N TRP A 45 -3.75 -0.54 9.81
CA TRP A 45 -4.64 -1.68 9.70
C TRP A 45 -5.99 -1.26 10.27
N ILE A 46 -6.85 -0.77 9.38
CA ILE A 46 -8.19 -0.32 9.74
C ILE A 46 -9.08 -1.54 9.90
N ASP A 47 -9.78 -1.67 11.03
CA ASP A 47 -10.82 -2.67 11.17
C ASP A 47 -12.02 -2.28 10.32
N VAL A 48 -12.04 -2.83 9.11
CA VAL A 48 -13.15 -2.60 8.17
C VAL A 48 -14.44 -3.26 8.60
N ALA A 49 -14.44 -4.21 9.54
CA ALA A 49 -15.64 -4.85 10.03
C ALA A 49 -16.39 -3.98 11.06
N ASP A 50 -15.73 -2.97 11.62
CA ASP A 50 -16.30 -2.00 12.56
C ASP A 50 -17.54 -1.30 11.97
N ASP A 51 -18.60 -1.21 12.77
CA ASP A 51 -19.86 -0.56 12.41
C ASP A 51 -19.69 0.95 12.19
N LEU A 52 -18.69 1.57 12.82
CA LEU A 52 -18.35 2.98 12.64
C LEU A 52 -17.63 3.25 11.32
N CYS A 53 -17.19 2.21 10.60
CA CYS A 53 -16.43 2.33 9.36
C CYS A 53 -17.36 2.58 8.16
N PRO A 54 -17.36 3.78 7.56
CA PRO A 54 -18.29 4.09 6.48
C PRO A 54 -17.95 3.27 5.21
N PRO A 55 -18.97 2.90 4.39
CA PRO A 55 -18.77 2.07 3.20
C PRO A 55 -17.74 2.65 2.21
N ALA A 56 -17.66 3.98 2.11
CA ALA A 56 -16.69 4.66 1.27
C ALA A 56 -15.24 4.43 1.73
N LEU A 57 -14.99 4.52 3.04
CA LEU A 57 -13.67 4.27 3.64
C LEU A 57 -13.28 2.80 3.51
N ARG A 58 -14.23 1.90 3.80
CA ARG A 58 -14.06 0.45 3.61
C ARG A 58 -13.62 0.11 2.19
N LYS A 59 -14.34 0.62 1.18
CA LYS A 59 -14.01 0.39 -0.23
C LYS A 59 -12.64 0.97 -0.60
N ALA A 60 -12.37 2.20 -0.18
CA ALA A 60 -11.10 2.86 -0.48
C ALA A 60 -9.91 2.12 0.15
N TYR A 61 -10.04 1.70 1.41
CA TYR A 61 -9.00 0.97 2.13
C TYR A 61 -8.71 -0.40 1.49
N VAL A 62 -9.75 -1.17 1.15
CA VAL A 62 -9.58 -2.48 0.49
C VAL A 62 -8.84 -2.35 -0.84
N VAL A 63 -9.14 -1.31 -1.62
CA VAL A 63 -8.44 -1.02 -2.87
C VAL A 63 -6.98 -0.65 -2.61
N THR A 64 -6.71 0.29 -1.70
CA THR A 64 -5.34 0.69 -1.35
C THR A 64 -4.52 -0.51 -0.88
N ASN A 65 -5.07 -1.35 0.01
CA ASN A 65 -4.37 -2.53 0.54
C ASN A 65 -4.07 -3.57 -0.56
N ARG A 66 -5.00 -3.79 -1.48
CA ARG A 66 -4.74 -4.65 -2.66
C ARG A 66 -3.62 -4.07 -3.54
N LEU A 67 -3.63 -2.77 -3.79
CA LEU A 67 -2.59 -2.11 -4.57
C LEU A 67 -1.22 -2.17 -3.88
N ILE A 68 -1.16 -2.04 -2.56
CA ILE A 68 0.09 -2.21 -1.79
C ILE A 68 0.66 -3.61 -2.00
N ASN A 69 -0.16 -4.66 -1.86
CA ASN A 69 0.26 -6.04 -2.04
C ASN A 69 0.71 -6.34 -3.49
N VAL A 70 -0.04 -5.86 -4.48
CA VAL A 70 0.32 -6.01 -5.90
C VAL A 70 1.64 -5.29 -6.20
N ASN A 71 1.79 -4.05 -5.72
CA ASN A 71 3.01 -3.27 -5.94
C ASN A 71 4.23 -3.91 -5.27
N PHE A 72 4.07 -4.47 -4.06
CA PHE A 72 5.13 -5.22 -3.38
C PHE A 72 5.53 -6.48 -4.15
N ALA A 73 4.56 -7.21 -4.73
CA ALA A 73 4.84 -8.37 -5.58
C ALA A 73 5.60 -7.97 -6.86
N VAL A 74 5.19 -6.87 -7.52
CA VAL A 74 5.89 -6.33 -8.70
C VAL A 74 7.31 -5.91 -8.36
N PHE A 75 7.52 -5.22 -7.23
CA PHE A 75 8.83 -4.82 -6.75
C PHE A 75 9.75 -6.03 -6.52
N THR A 76 9.24 -7.05 -5.83
CA THR A 76 9.97 -8.30 -5.55
C THR A 76 10.33 -9.04 -6.84
N LEU A 77 9.40 -9.15 -7.79
CA LEU A 77 9.66 -9.79 -9.08
C LEU A 77 10.71 -9.04 -9.89
N ALA A 78 10.64 -7.71 -9.94
CA ALA A 78 11.62 -6.88 -10.65
C ALA A 78 13.02 -7.02 -10.03
N LEU A 79 13.12 -7.09 -8.70
CA LEU A 79 14.38 -7.32 -8.00
C LEU A 79 14.98 -8.69 -8.35
N CYS A 80 14.18 -9.77 -8.31
CA CYS A 80 14.62 -11.11 -8.70
C CYS A 80 15.14 -11.17 -10.13
N LEU A 81 14.48 -10.48 -11.08
CA LEU A 81 14.90 -10.45 -12.48
C LEU A 81 16.21 -9.67 -12.68
N ILE A 82 16.43 -8.58 -11.92
CA ILE A 82 17.71 -7.86 -11.95
C ILE A 82 18.84 -8.76 -11.45
N VAL A 83 18.65 -9.44 -10.32
CA VAL A 83 19.66 -10.34 -9.75
C VAL A 83 19.98 -11.50 -10.69
N TRP A 84 18.99 -12.02 -11.42
CA TRP A 84 19.21 -13.10 -12.39
C TRP A 84 20.03 -12.65 -13.61
N ILE A 85 19.83 -11.41 -14.07
CA ILE A 85 20.44 -10.89 -15.31
C ILE A 85 21.80 -10.22 -15.06
N ALA A 86 22.08 -9.79 -13.84
CA ALA A 86 23.34 -9.17 -13.41
C ALA A 86 24.43 -10.22 -13.16
#